data_AF-A0A4U0WJ08-F1
#
_entry.id   AF-A0A4U0WJ08-F1
#
_cell.length_a   1.000
_cell.length_b   1.000
_cell.length_c   1.000
_cell.angle_alpha   90.00
_cell.angle_beta   90.00
_cell.angle_gamma   90.00
#
_symmetry.space_group_name_H-M   'P 1'
#
loop_
_entity.id
_entity.type
_entity.pdbx_description
1 polymer ?
#
loop_
_entity_poly.entity_id
_entity_poly.type
_entity_poly.pdbx_seq_one_letter_code
_entity_poly.pdbx_strand_id
1 'polypeptide(L)'
;MFETAEGRISILGYLEQILDFPASVYVPFTTPFLWQGDPATTSVIPAWHTSLWHTAMHVDVPWNSSYADRLTARTTLTNLTRAVDALTGLAGGPYMNEANPFTQDWKQDFWGANYERLLEVKRKYGPKG
;
A
#
# COMPACT_ATOMS: atom_id res chain seq x y z
N MET A 1 -13.74 7.09 5.90
CA MET A 1 -13.09 8.12 5.05
C MET A 1 -14.06 8.73 4.04
N PHE A 2 -14.74 7.95 3.19
CA PHE A 2 -15.66 8.49 2.16
C PHE A 2 -16.98 9.08 2.72
N GLU A 3 -17.41 8.63 3.89
CA GLU A 3 -18.72 8.97 4.47
C GLU A 3 -18.76 10.39 5.04
N THR A 4 -17.65 10.89 5.58
CA THR A 4 -17.59 12.21 6.24
C THR A 4 -17.12 13.31 5.30
N ALA A 5 -17.51 14.56 5.57
CA ALA A 5 -17.07 15.71 4.76
C ALA A 5 -15.55 15.92 4.90
N GLU A 6 -15.05 15.79 6.12
CA GLU A 6 -13.63 15.90 6.47
C GLU A 6 -12.82 14.84 5.74
N GLY A 7 -13.28 13.59 5.71
CA GLY A 7 -12.59 12.51 5.03
C GLY A 7 -12.57 12.69 3.51
N ARG A 8 -13.64 13.22 2.91
CA ARG A 8 -13.65 13.61 1.48
C ARG A 8 -12.67 14.74 1.17
N ILE A 9 -12.55 15.73 2.07
CA ILE A 9 -11.55 16.81 1.95
C ILE A 9 -10.14 16.24 2.02
N SER A 10 -9.85 15.31 2.95
CA SER A 10 -8.54 14.66 3.04
C SER A 10 -8.20 13.86 1.77
N ILE A 11 -9.17 13.14 1.19
CA ILE A 11 -8.98 12.43 -0.09
C ILE A 11 -8.66 13.41 -1.20
N LEU A 12 -9.42 14.50 -1.34
CA LEU A 12 -9.18 15.51 -2.38
C LEU A 12 -7.81 16.17 -2.21
N GLY A 13 -7.43 16.53 -0.98
CA GLY A 13 -6.10 17.10 -0.71
C GLY A 13 -4.98 16.13 -1.06
N TYR A 14 -5.14 14.83 -0.80
CA TYR A 14 -4.20 13.82 -1.26
C TYR A 14 -4.17 13.71 -2.80
N LEU A 15 -5.33 13.72 -3.46
CA LEU A 15 -5.41 13.69 -4.93
C LEU A 15 -4.75 14.92 -5.57
N GLU A 16 -4.88 16.11 -4.98
CA GLU A 16 -4.15 17.30 -5.40
C GLU A 16 -2.64 17.12 -5.17
N GLN A 17 -2.25 16.62 -4.01
CA GLN A 17 -0.86 16.37 -3.67
C GLN A 17 -0.19 15.45 -4.70
N ILE A 18 -0.85 14.35 -5.11
CA ILE A 18 -0.30 13.40 -6.08
C ILE A 18 -0.16 13.96 -7.50
N LEU A 19 -0.97 14.97 -7.87
CA LEU A 19 -0.85 15.64 -9.18
C LEU A 19 0.42 16.50 -9.29
N ASP A 20 0.94 16.98 -8.15
CA ASP A 20 2.20 17.73 -8.11
C ASP A 20 3.43 16.83 -8.20
N PHE A 21 3.27 15.50 -8.12
CA PHE A 21 4.38 14.57 -8.24
C PHE A 21 4.56 14.07 -9.67
N PRO A 22 5.81 13.83 -10.11
CA PRO A 22 6.11 13.21 -11.40
C PRO A 22 5.88 11.68 -11.32
N ALA A 23 4.70 11.27 -10.87
CA ALA A 23 4.30 9.88 -10.72
C ALA A 23 3.07 9.59 -11.56
N SER A 24 3.09 8.46 -12.24
CA SER A 24 1.91 7.95 -12.92
C SER A 24 1.03 7.23 -11.91
N VAL A 25 -0.25 7.61 -11.86
CA VAL A 25 -1.25 7.05 -10.94
C VAL A 25 -2.18 6.13 -11.70
N TYR A 26 -2.39 4.92 -11.17
CA TYR A 26 -3.30 3.92 -11.70
C TYR A 26 -4.25 3.45 -10.60
N VAL A 27 -5.57 3.50 -10.84
CA VAL A 27 -6.59 3.15 -9.84
C VAL A 27 -7.46 1.99 -10.34
N PRO A 28 -7.00 0.73 -10.21
CA PRO A 28 -7.81 -0.44 -10.49
C PRO A 28 -8.97 -0.63 -9.51
N PHE A 29 -10.13 -1.04 -10.04
CA PHE A 29 -11.29 -1.47 -9.25
C PHE A 29 -11.28 -2.99 -9.08
N THR A 30 -10.28 -3.51 -8.34
CA THR A 30 -10.02 -4.96 -8.21
C THR A 30 -10.25 -5.51 -6.81
N THR A 31 -10.53 -4.67 -5.83
CA THR A 31 -10.80 -5.13 -4.46
C THR A 31 -12.15 -5.83 -4.39
N PRO A 32 -12.30 -6.89 -3.58
CA PRO A 32 -13.56 -7.61 -3.41
C PRO A 32 -14.51 -6.83 -2.48
N PHE A 33 -14.67 -5.52 -2.66
CA PHE A 33 -15.44 -4.66 -1.75
C PHE A 33 -16.88 -5.15 -1.52
N LEU A 34 -17.50 -5.73 -2.55
CA LEU A 34 -18.86 -6.29 -2.47
C LEU A 34 -18.91 -7.69 -1.81
N TRP A 35 -17.76 -8.34 -1.61
CA TRP A 35 -17.66 -9.66 -1.01
C TRP A 35 -16.76 -9.64 0.24
N GLN A 36 -17.38 -9.72 1.41
CA GLN A 36 -16.67 -9.65 2.68
C GLN A 36 -16.05 -11.00 3.11
N GLY A 37 -16.56 -12.13 2.60
CA GLY A 37 -16.03 -13.46 2.91
C GLY A 37 -15.98 -13.81 4.40
N ASP A 38 -15.29 -14.89 4.74
CA ASP A 38 -14.85 -15.16 6.13
C ASP A 38 -13.36 -14.86 6.22
N PRO A 39 -12.94 -13.80 6.95
CA PRO A 39 -11.54 -13.45 7.13
C PRO A 39 -10.68 -14.60 7.67
N ALA A 40 -11.25 -15.57 8.39
CA ALA A 40 -10.52 -16.73 8.92
C ALA A 40 -10.11 -17.74 7.84
N THR A 41 -10.65 -17.63 6.62
CA THR A 41 -10.41 -18.59 5.52
C THR A 41 -9.32 -18.15 4.55
N THR A 42 -8.85 -16.91 4.66
CA THR A 42 -7.84 -16.32 3.76
C THR A 42 -6.73 -15.65 4.56
N SER A 43 -5.55 -15.50 3.95
CA SER A 43 -4.41 -14.78 4.54
C SER A 43 -4.30 -13.33 4.09
N VAL A 44 -5.24 -12.87 3.26
CA VAL A 44 -5.27 -11.49 2.77
C VAL A 44 -5.50 -10.52 3.92
N ILE A 45 -4.83 -9.37 3.91
CA ILE A 45 -5.02 -8.33 4.92
C ILE A 45 -6.48 -7.85 4.95
N PRO A 46 -7.12 -7.67 6.12
CA PRO A 46 -8.53 -7.30 6.21
C PRO A 46 -8.90 -6.03 5.44
N ALA A 47 -7.97 -5.07 5.34
CA ALA A 47 -8.16 -3.82 4.59
C ALA A 47 -8.53 -4.06 3.11
N TRP A 48 -8.16 -5.21 2.51
CA TRP A 48 -8.50 -5.54 1.14
C TRP A 48 -10.00 -5.68 0.89
N HIS A 49 -10.76 -6.15 1.88
CA HIS A 49 -12.21 -6.34 1.78
C HIS A 49 -12.99 -5.05 2.04
N THR A 50 -12.38 -4.07 2.69
CA THR A 50 -13.01 -2.78 3.04
C THR A 50 -12.54 -1.63 2.16
N SER A 51 -11.50 -1.83 1.35
CA SER A 51 -10.96 -0.80 0.44
C SER A 51 -11.82 -0.69 -0.81
N LEU A 52 -12.33 0.50 -1.09
CA LEU A 52 -13.05 0.79 -2.33
C LEU A 52 -12.11 0.98 -3.52
N TRP A 53 -10.93 1.57 -3.29
CA TRP A 53 -9.93 1.85 -4.31
C TRP A 53 -8.64 1.12 -4.01
N HIS A 54 -8.06 0.50 -5.03
CA HIS A 54 -6.66 0.09 -5.04
C HIS A 54 -5.92 1.11 -5.90
N THR A 55 -4.90 1.78 -5.33
CA THR A 55 -4.15 2.85 -6.03
C THR A 55 -2.69 2.43 -6.14
N ALA A 56 -2.21 2.31 -7.38
CA ALA A 56 -0.82 2.04 -7.70
C ALA A 56 -0.14 3.32 -8.20
N MET A 57 1.11 3.52 -7.80
CA MET A 57 1.90 4.69 -8.15
C MET A 57 3.30 4.24 -8.56
N HIS A 58 3.84 4.80 -9.64
CA HIS A 58 5.24 4.58 -10.01
C HIS A 58 5.95 5.87 -10.42
N VAL A 59 7.25 5.90 -10.15
CA VAL A 59 8.17 6.93 -10.62
C VAL A 59 9.07 6.28 -11.65
N ASP A 60 9.08 6.82 -12.87
CA ASP A 60 9.94 6.33 -13.94
C ASP A 60 11.40 6.76 -13.69
N VAL A 61 12.31 5.81 -13.89
CA VAL A 61 13.75 6.04 -13.74
C VAL A 61 14.42 5.68 -15.07
N PRO A 62 14.84 6.67 -15.87
CA PRO A 62 15.55 6.42 -17.12
C PRO A 62 16.79 5.53 -16.92
N TRP A 63 17.08 4.66 -17.89
CA TRP A 63 18.18 3.69 -17.79
C TRP A 63 19.56 4.37 -17.59
N ASN A 64 19.75 5.57 -18.13
CA ASN A 64 20.97 6.37 -18.08
C ASN A 64 21.01 7.37 -16.90
N SER A 65 20.06 7.30 -15.95
CA SER A 65 20.02 8.19 -14.79
C SER A 65 21.25 8.04 -13.90
N SER A 66 21.74 9.16 -13.36
CA SER A 66 22.84 9.14 -12.38
C SER A 66 22.41 8.48 -11.06
N TYR A 67 23.36 8.15 -10.19
CA TYR A 67 23.04 7.66 -8.85
C TYR A 67 22.19 8.67 -8.06
N ALA A 68 22.52 9.96 -8.14
CA ALA A 68 21.80 11.01 -7.43
C ALA A 68 20.33 11.12 -7.89
N ASP A 69 20.08 10.97 -9.19
CA ASP A 69 18.72 10.99 -9.75
C ASP A 69 17.92 9.77 -9.30
N ARG A 70 18.54 8.58 -9.33
CA ARG A 70 17.93 7.32 -8.85
C ARG A 70 17.59 7.39 -7.36
N LEU A 71 18.48 7.97 -6.56
CA LEU A 71 18.24 8.19 -5.13
C LEU A 71 17.06 9.14 -4.92
N THR A 72 17.04 10.26 -5.65
CA THR A 72 15.93 11.23 -5.60
C THR A 72 14.60 10.59 -5.97
N ALA A 73 14.55 9.77 -7.02
CA ALA A 73 13.35 9.04 -7.41
C ALA A 73 12.88 8.05 -6.32
N ARG A 74 13.80 7.30 -5.70
CA ARG A 74 13.47 6.38 -4.60
C ARG A 74 12.98 7.09 -3.35
N THR A 75 13.60 8.20 -2.98
CA THR A 75 13.16 9.03 -1.85
C THR A 75 11.78 9.63 -2.12
N THR A 76 11.54 10.09 -3.35
CA THR A 76 10.22 10.60 -3.78
C THR A 76 9.14 9.53 -3.65
N LEU A 77 9.37 8.32 -4.19
CA LEU A 77 8.45 7.20 -4.05
C LEU A 77 8.17 6.84 -2.57
N THR A 78 9.19 6.93 -1.72
CA THR A 78 9.04 6.64 -0.29
C THR A 78 8.23 7.69 0.45
N ASN A 79 8.41 8.97 0.11
CA ASN A 79 7.59 10.04 0.66
C ASN A 79 6.13 9.93 0.20
N LEU A 80 5.88 9.52 -1.05
CA LEU A 80 4.54 9.22 -1.56
C LEU A 80 3.89 8.08 -0.78
N THR A 81 4.62 6.99 -0.55
CA THR A 81 4.13 5.85 0.26
C THR A 81 3.67 6.34 1.64
N ARG A 82 4.51 7.14 2.31
CA ARG A 82 4.19 7.71 3.63
C ARG A 82 2.97 8.64 3.63
N ALA A 83 2.78 9.41 2.55
CA ALA A 83 1.61 10.28 2.42
C ALA A 83 0.31 9.45 2.31
N VAL A 84 0.33 8.34 1.58
CA VAL A 84 -0.78 7.37 1.52
C VAL A 84 -1.03 6.76 2.90
N ASP A 85 0.02 6.27 3.56
CA ASP A 85 -0.09 5.63 4.87
C ASP A 85 -0.69 6.60 5.91
N ALA A 86 -0.29 7.89 5.85
CA ALA A 86 -0.83 8.92 6.72
C ALA A 86 -2.33 9.22 6.44
N LEU A 87 -2.76 9.13 5.18
CA LEU A 87 -4.16 9.28 4.80
C LEU A 87 -5.00 8.08 5.28
N THR A 88 -4.54 6.86 5.04
CA THR A 88 -5.35 5.65 5.24
C THR A 88 -5.24 5.07 6.65
N GLY A 89 -4.11 5.26 7.31
CA GLY A 89 -3.77 4.59 8.57
C GLY A 89 -3.97 3.07 8.46
N LEU A 90 -4.41 2.46 9.57
CA LEU A 90 -4.69 1.03 9.65
C LEU A 90 -5.94 0.57 8.88
N ALA A 91 -6.75 1.50 8.37
CA ALA A 91 -7.93 1.17 7.58
C ALA A 91 -7.60 0.88 6.11
N GLY A 92 -6.41 1.28 5.66
CA GLY A 92 -5.84 0.87 4.38
C GLY A 92 -4.72 -0.14 4.57
N GLY A 93 -4.03 -0.42 3.48
CA GLY A 93 -2.82 -1.24 3.49
C GLY A 93 -2.29 -1.40 2.07
N PRO A 94 -0.96 -1.47 1.89
CA PRO A 94 -0.35 -1.70 0.60
C PRO A 94 -0.63 -3.11 0.11
N TYR A 95 -0.83 -3.25 -1.19
CA TYR A 95 -0.75 -4.55 -1.83
C TYR A 95 0.71 -4.98 -1.91
N MET A 96 1.10 -5.95 -1.08
CA MET A 96 2.48 -6.39 -0.88
C MET A 96 3.30 -6.67 -2.16
N ASN A 97 2.65 -7.10 -3.25
CA ASN A 97 3.33 -7.41 -4.51
C ASN A 97 3.74 -6.15 -5.30
N GLU A 98 3.17 -5.00 -4.96
CA GLU A 98 3.42 -3.69 -5.60
C GLU A 98 3.89 -2.66 -4.57
N ALA A 99 4.25 -3.11 -3.37
CA ALA A 99 4.58 -2.25 -2.24
C ALA A 99 6.02 -1.69 -2.32
N ASN A 100 6.23 -0.61 -1.58
CA ASN A 100 7.56 -0.03 -1.43
C ASN A 100 8.46 -0.98 -0.60
N PRO A 101 9.65 -1.39 -1.12
CA PRO A 101 10.56 -2.25 -0.37
C PRO A 101 11.15 -1.58 0.89
N PHE A 102 11.01 -0.26 1.03
CA PHE A 102 11.48 0.52 2.19
C PHE A 102 10.38 0.77 3.24
N THR A 103 9.21 0.14 3.12
CA THR A 103 8.17 0.19 4.17
C THR A 103 8.72 -0.38 5.48
N GLN A 104 8.72 0.44 6.53
CA GLN A 104 9.34 0.09 7.82
C GLN A 104 8.51 -0.94 8.59
N ASP A 105 7.20 -0.70 8.70
CA ASP A 105 6.27 -1.54 9.45
C ASP A 105 5.59 -2.61 8.58
N TRP A 106 6.32 -3.12 7.57
CA TRP A 106 5.81 -4.06 6.56
C TRP A 106 5.09 -5.28 7.11
N LYS A 107 5.42 -5.74 8.33
CA LYS A 107 4.72 -6.85 8.97
C LYS A 107 3.26 -6.50 9.23
N GLN A 108 3.04 -5.33 9.82
CA GLN A 108 1.72 -4.81 10.11
C GLN A 108 1.02 -4.38 8.82
N ASP A 109 1.74 -3.68 7.95
CA ASP A 109 1.14 -3.09 6.74
C ASP A 109 0.74 -4.14 5.71
N PHE A 110 1.50 -5.23 5.58
CA PHE A 110 1.25 -6.23 4.52
C PHE A 110 0.37 -7.37 5.03
N TRP A 111 0.46 -7.69 6.32
CA TRP A 111 -0.14 -8.90 6.89
C TRP A 111 -1.06 -8.63 8.08
N GLY A 112 -0.89 -7.52 8.78
CA GLY A 112 -1.64 -7.18 9.98
C GLY A 112 -1.70 -8.33 10.98
N ALA A 113 -2.90 -8.62 11.48
CA ALA A 113 -3.15 -9.70 12.44
C ALA A 113 -2.79 -11.11 11.91
N ASN A 114 -2.67 -11.29 10.58
CA ASN A 114 -2.33 -12.59 10.00
C ASN A 114 -0.84 -12.91 10.12
N TYR A 115 0.03 -11.93 10.42
CA TYR A 115 1.48 -12.11 10.37
C TYR A 115 1.98 -13.27 11.24
N GLU A 116 1.56 -13.34 12.50
CA GLU A 116 2.05 -14.36 13.43
C GLU A 116 1.64 -15.77 12.98
N ARG A 117 0.41 -15.94 12.52
CA ARG A 117 -0.07 -17.22 12.00
C ARG A 117 0.67 -17.63 10.73
N LEU A 118 0.93 -16.70 9.83
CA LEU A 118 1.72 -16.95 8.62
C LEU A 118 3.17 -17.31 8.95
N LEU A 119 3.75 -16.68 9.96
CA LEU A 119 5.10 -16.99 10.44
C LEU A 119 5.19 -18.41 11.03
N GLU A 120 4.17 -18.86 11.76
CA GLU A 120 4.08 -20.25 12.21
C GLU A 120 4.06 -21.25 11.04
N VAL A 121 3.25 -20.96 10.01
CA VAL A 121 3.18 -21.79 8.79
C VAL A 121 4.55 -21.81 8.09
N LYS A 122 5.20 -20.65 7.92
CA LYS A 122 6.54 -20.57 7.35
C LYS A 122 7.56 -21.38 8.16
N ARG A 123 7.55 -21.29 9.49
CA ARG A 123 8.44 -22.08 10.35
C ARG A 123 8.19 -23.58 10.24
N LYS A 124 6.93 -24.00 10.13
CA LYS A 124 6.55 -25.41 10.00
C LYS A 124 6.98 -26.00 8.66
N TYR A 125 6.79 -25.28 7.55
CA TYR A 125 6.99 -25.82 6.20
C TYR A 125 8.26 -25.34 5.48
N GLY A 126 8.89 -24.26 5.94
CA GLY A 126 10.13 -23.71 5.39
C GLY A 126 11.14 -23.29 6.47
N PRO A 127 11.59 -24.23 7.34
CA PRO A 127 12.39 -23.91 8.53
C PRO A 127 13.83 -23.41 8.25
N LYS A 128 14.33 -23.52 7.02
CA LYS A 128 15.73 -23.20 6.65
C LYS A 128 15.92 -21.84 5.96
N GLY A 129 14.86 -21.05 5.83
CA GLY A 129 14.83 -19.86 4.99
C GLY A 129 13.73 -19.91 3.97
#